data_AF-A0A933HC15-F1
#
_entry.id   AF-A0A933HC15-F1
#
_cell.length_a   1.000
_cell.length_b   1.000
_cell.length_c   1.000
_cell.angle_alpha   90.00
_cell.angle_beta   90.00
_cell.angle_gamma   90.00
#
_symmetry.space_group_name_H-M   'P 1'
#
loop_
_entity.id
_entity.type
_entity.pdbx_description
1 polymer ?
#
loop_
_entity_poly.entity_id
_entity_poly.type
_entity_poly.pdbx_seq_one_letter_code
_entity_poly.pdbx_strand_id
1 'polypeptide(L)'
;MIIFWRFLLSHLLADFTLQFDVVNRLKRKSVYGMLLHCFTHLVVSVGLLYKYLGDVWMDFGFIKVNGWLAVILMLVFHFAVDEIRVYSMNKLGYKDGTISFLLDQVAHVSVLFVISPVYPLDASFFLPEKWVGLVSIFVIITHATTVLIYFIEKDLKQTRFPDFDEKYFLIFERVVLWAFFFVPGNWWIPFMLAWIFQIFYVKRKRIIDLSMTNISLSVIITLLCGIWARHIYYS
;
A
#
# COMPACT_ATOMS: atom_id res chain seq x y z
N MET A 1 10.65 14.34 -1.66
CA MET A 1 9.32 14.85 -1.20
C MET A 1 8.91 14.25 0.15
N ILE A 2 9.37 14.78 1.29
CA ILE A 2 9.13 14.16 2.63
C ILE A 2 7.64 13.98 2.94
N ILE A 3 6.85 15.03 2.75
CA ILE A 3 5.42 15.04 3.09
C ILE A 3 4.64 14.01 2.28
N PHE A 4 4.88 13.93 0.96
CA PHE A 4 4.25 12.94 0.09
C PHE A 4 4.50 11.51 0.56
N TRP A 5 5.76 11.16 0.84
CA TRP A 5 6.10 9.79 1.26
C TRP A 5 5.48 9.43 2.62
N ARG A 6 5.39 10.39 3.54
CA ARG A 6 4.71 10.19 4.82
C ARG A 6 3.20 10.05 4.66
N PHE A 7 2.59 10.80 3.75
CA PHE A 7 1.19 10.60 3.38
C PHE A 7 0.96 9.24 2.73
N LEU A 8 1.82 8.84 1.79
CA LEU A 8 1.74 7.52 1.15
C LEU A 8 1.85 6.42 2.20
N LEU A 9 2.79 6.53 3.14
CA LEU A 9 2.91 5.58 4.24
C LEU A 9 1.65 5.59 5.13
N SER A 10 1.08 6.76 5.43
CA SER A 10 -0.17 6.86 6.18
C SER A 10 -1.30 6.12 5.48
N HIS A 11 -1.46 6.36 4.18
CA HIS A 11 -2.47 5.70 3.35
C HIS A 11 -2.28 4.19 3.35
N LEU A 12 -1.04 3.73 3.10
CA LEU A 12 -0.71 2.30 3.10
C LEU A 12 -1.05 1.63 4.43
N LEU A 13 -0.65 2.24 5.55
CA LEU A 13 -0.93 1.71 6.88
C LEU A 13 -2.43 1.69 7.17
N ALA A 14 -3.15 2.77 6.88
CA ALA A 14 -4.57 2.89 7.18
C ALA A 14 -5.43 1.94 6.31
N ASP A 15 -5.19 1.86 5.00
CA ASP A 15 -5.99 1.05 4.07
C ASP A 15 -5.70 -0.44 4.11
N PHE A 16 -4.44 -0.83 4.33
CA PHE A 16 -4.01 -2.22 4.18
C PHE A 16 -3.65 -2.91 5.49
N THR A 17 -3.10 -2.19 6.47
CA THR A 17 -2.65 -2.78 7.74
C THR A 17 -3.70 -2.60 8.84
N LEU A 18 -4.25 -1.40 9.00
CA LEU A 18 -5.15 -1.03 10.09
C LEU A 18 -6.63 -1.12 9.71
N GLN A 19 -6.95 -1.33 8.44
CA GLN A 19 -8.32 -1.60 8.00
C GLN A 19 -8.73 -3.04 8.30
N PHE A 20 -9.04 -3.34 9.56
CA PHE A 20 -9.55 -4.63 9.97
C PHE A 20 -10.86 -4.98 9.25
N ASP A 21 -11.17 -6.28 9.13
CA ASP A 21 -12.38 -6.77 8.45
C ASP A 21 -13.67 -6.13 9.00
N VAL A 22 -13.70 -5.84 10.30
CA VAL A 22 -14.83 -5.13 10.95
C VAL A 22 -15.02 -3.74 10.33
N VAL A 23 -13.94 -2.95 10.22
CA VAL A 23 -13.98 -1.59 9.65
C VAL A 23 -14.37 -1.65 8.18
N ASN A 24 -13.76 -2.58 7.42
CA ASN A 24 -14.08 -2.79 6.01
C ASN A 24 -15.56 -3.18 5.78
N ARG A 25 -16.15 -3.98 6.67
CA ARG A 25 -17.58 -4.31 6.60
C ARG A 25 -18.46 -3.13 6.97
N LEU A 26 -18.08 -2.34 7.98
CA LEU A 26 -18.84 -1.16 8.39
C LEU A 26 -18.85 -0.08 7.31
N LYS A 27 -17.70 0.19 6.67
CA LYS A 27 -17.59 1.21 5.62
C LYS A 27 -18.49 0.92 4.42
N ARG A 28 -18.65 -0.35 4.05
CA ARG A 28 -19.54 -0.76 2.95
C ARG A 28 -21.03 -0.70 3.29
N LYS A 29 -21.38 -0.66 4.59
CA LYS A 29 -22.77 -0.67 5.07
C LYS A 29 -23.31 0.73 5.38
N SER A 30 -22.46 1.67 5.75
CA SER A 30 -22.90 2.99 6.21
C SER A 30 -21.79 4.05 6.13
N VAL A 31 -22.21 5.31 5.97
CA VAL A 31 -21.34 6.49 6.02
C VAL A 31 -20.59 6.58 7.36
N TYR A 32 -21.18 6.16 8.48
CA TYR A 32 -20.48 6.15 9.77
C TYR A 32 -19.28 5.20 9.79
N GLY A 33 -19.38 4.06 9.10
CA GLY A 33 -18.25 3.16 8.91
C GLY A 33 -17.15 3.79 8.05
N MET A 34 -17.53 4.60 7.06
CA MET A 34 -16.59 5.37 6.26
C MET A 34 -15.89 6.45 7.08
N LEU A 35 -16.63 7.19 7.92
CA LEU A 35 -16.04 8.17 8.84
C LEU A 35 -15.05 7.53 9.82
N LEU A 36 -15.37 6.34 10.35
CA LEU A 36 -14.44 5.59 11.20
C LEU A 36 -13.16 5.21 10.44
N HIS A 37 -13.27 4.80 9.17
CA HIS A 37 -12.12 4.54 8.31
C HIS A 37 -11.29 5.81 8.08
N CYS A 38 -11.89 6.93 7.71
CA CYS A 38 -11.20 8.21 7.57
C CYS A 38 -10.56 8.68 8.88
N PHE A 39 -11.14 8.36 10.04
CA PHE A 39 -10.52 8.66 11.32
C PHE A 39 -9.21 7.90 11.52
N THR A 40 -9.08 6.65 11.03
CA THR A 40 -7.79 5.94 11.06
C THR A 40 -6.74 6.66 10.22
N HIS A 41 -7.10 7.17 9.04
CA HIS A 41 -6.22 7.99 8.21
C HIS A 41 -5.79 9.27 8.93
N LEU A 42 -6.71 9.96 9.60
CA LEU A 42 -6.41 11.18 10.37
C LEU A 42 -5.35 10.90 11.44
N VAL A 43 -5.56 9.87 12.25
CA VAL A 43 -4.65 9.51 13.36
C VAL A 43 -3.26 9.17 12.84
N VAL A 44 -3.17 8.32 11.81
CA VAL A 44 -1.88 7.91 11.24
C VAL A 44 -1.17 9.09 10.56
N SER A 45 -1.91 9.90 9.80
CA SER A 45 -1.35 11.09 9.14
C SER A 45 -0.82 12.09 10.14
N VAL A 46 -1.59 12.42 11.19
CA VAL A 46 -1.15 13.32 12.26
C VAL A 46 0.08 12.77 12.97
N GLY A 47 0.13 11.46 13.26
CA GLY A 47 1.28 10.83 13.88
C GLY A 47 2.55 10.91 13.04
N LEU A 48 2.45 10.63 11.74
CA LEU A 48 3.59 10.66 10.82
C LEU A 48 4.02 12.10 10.46
N LEU A 49 3.10 13.05 10.43
CA LEU A 49 3.35 14.42 9.97
C LEU A 49 3.42 15.45 11.10
N TYR A 50 3.30 15.05 12.37
CA TYR A 50 3.18 15.94 13.53
C TYR A 50 4.14 17.14 13.50
N LYS A 51 5.41 16.90 13.16
CA LYS A 51 6.47 17.94 13.11
C LYS A 51 6.27 18.99 12.00
N TYR A 52 5.46 18.69 10.99
CA TYR A 52 5.23 19.52 9.80
C TYR A 52 3.83 20.13 9.73
N LEU A 53 2.93 19.81 10.67
CA LEU A 53 1.52 20.22 10.60
C LEU A 53 1.33 21.75 10.70
N GLY A 54 2.24 22.43 11.40
CA GLY A 54 2.22 23.89 11.54
C GLY A 54 2.77 24.65 10.33
N ASP A 55 3.55 23.99 9.47
CA ASP A 55 4.22 24.62 8.34
C ASP A 55 3.22 24.93 7.22
N VAL A 56 3.49 25.99 6.46
CA VAL A 56 2.77 26.31 5.21
C VAL A 56 3.30 25.40 4.11
N TRP A 57 2.42 24.58 3.53
CA TRP A 57 2.79 23.63 2.46
C TRP A 57 2.47 24.18 1.07
N MET A 58 1.36 24.92 0.93
CA MET A 58 0.99 25.57 -0.32
C MET A 58 0.65 27.03 -0.07
N ASP A 59 1.16 27.93 -0.89
CA ASP A 59 0.90 29.38 -0.83
C ASP A 59 0.33 29.84 -2.19
N PHE A 60 -0.96 30.16 -2.20
CA PHE A 60 -1.68 30.69 -3.36
C PHE A 60 -1.83 32.22 -3.27
N GLY A 61 -0.94 32.90 -2.55
CA GLY A 61 -0.95 34.34 -2.33
C GLY A 61 -1.94 34.76 -1.24
N PHE A 62 -3.24 34.68 -1.52
CA PHE A 62 -4.29 35.05 -0.55
C PHE A 62 -4.67 33.91 0.40
N ILE A 63 -4.36 32.67 0.03
CA ILE A 63 -4.70 31.46 0.78
C ILE A 63 -3.41 30.70 1.06
N LYS A 64 -3.10 30.54 2.35
CA LYS A 64 -2.00 29.70 2.82
C LYS A 64 -2.58 28.41 3.39
N VAL A 65 -2.21 27.28 2.79
CA VAL A 65 -2.60 25.96 3.25
C VAL A 65 -1.47 25.41 4.11
N ASN A 66 -1.71 25.32 5.41
CA ASN A 66 -0.80 24.65 6.32
C ASN A 66 -1.04 23.15 6.37
N GLY A 67 -0.17 22.41 7.05
CA GLY A 67 -0.27 20.95 7.17
C GLY A 67 -1.58 20.47 7.80
N TRP A 68 -2.13 21.18 8.77
CA TRP A 68 -3.46 20.87 9.34
C TRP A 68 -4.57 20.92 8.28
N LEU A 69 -4.65 22.02 7.53
CA LEU A 69 -5.65 22.16 6.48
C LEU A 69 -5.44 21.15 5.35
N ALA A 70 -4.19 20.87 4.98
CA ALA A 70 -3.86 19.84 3.99
C ALA A 70 -4.30 18.44 4.43
N VAL A 71 -4.11 18.06 5.70
CA VAL A 71 -4.62 16.77 6.24
C VAL A 71 -6.15 16.72 6.18
N ILE A 72 -6.84 17.80 6.54
CA ILE A 72 -8.31 17.87 6.45
C ILE A 72 -8.77 17.71 4.99
N LEU A 73 -8.14 18.42 4.05
CA LEU A 73 -8.45 18.30 2.62
C LEU A 73 -8.21 16.87 2.13
N MET A 74 -7.08 16.27 2.51
CA MET A 74 -6.77 14.87 2.19
C MET A 74 -7.89 13.93 2.67
N LEU A 75 -8.38 14.10 3.89
CA LEU A 75 -9.47 13.28 4.43
C LEU A 75 -10.79 13.47 3.69
N VAL A 76 -11.12 14.71 3.29
CA VAL A 76 -12.33 15.00 2.49
C VAL A 76 -12.25 14.29 1.14
N PHE A 77 -11.10 14.39 0.45
CA PHE A 77 -10.91 13.71 -0.83
C PHE A 77 -10.87 12.18 -0.67
N HIS A 78 -10.20 11.66 0.36
CA HIS A 78 -10.18 10.23 0.68
C HIS A 78 -11.61 9.72 0.88
N PHE A 79 -12.38 10.37 1.76
CA PHE A 79 -13.79 10.04 1.98
C PHE A 79 -14.58 10.04 0.67
N ALA A 80 -14.41 11.06 -0.16
CA ALA A 80 -15.13 11.17 -1.43
C ALA A 80 -14.77 10.03 -2.39
N VAL A 81 -13.49 9.71 -2.58
CA VAL A 81 -13.04 8.61 -3.44
C VAL A 81 -13.63 7.28 -2.98
N ASP A 82 -13.50 6.99 -1.69
CA ASP A 82 -13.94 5.73 -1.10
C ASP A 82 -15.49 5.60 -1.10
N GLU A 83 -16.22 6.69 -0.82
CA GLU A 83 -17.69 6.73 -0.86
C GLU A 83 -18.21 6.60 -2.30
N ILE A 84 -17.57 7.26 -3.29
CA ILE A 84 -17.90 7.09 -4.70
C ILE A 84 -17.73 5.63 -5.12
N ARG A 85 -16.67 4.95 -4.67
CA ARG A 85 -16.47 3.53 -4.94
C ARG A 85 -17.57 2.68 -4.31
N VAL A 86 -17.86 2.87 -3.03
CA VAL A 86 -18.92 2.13 -2.32
C VAL A 86 -20.29 2.36 -2.97
N TYR A 87 -20.60 3.61 -3.32
CA TYR A 87 -21.82 3.97 -4.04
C TYR A 87 -21.90 3.31 -5.41
N SER A 88 -20.81 3.33 -6.17
CA SER A 88 -20.73 2.70 -7.50
C SER A 88 -20.99 1.20 -7.43
N MET A 89 -20.46 0.53 -6.41
CA MET A 89 -20.70 -0.90 -6.18
C MET A 89 -22.15 -1.18 -5.75
N ASN A 90 -22.68 -0.41 -4.80
CA ASN A 90 -23.97 -0.69 -4.17
C ASN A 90 -25.19 -0.21 -4.97
N LYS A 91 -25.05 0.87 -5.76
CA LYS A 91 -26.16 1.54 -6.45
C LYS A 91 -26.08 1.47 -7.97
N LEU A 92 -24.88 1.51 -8.53
CA LEU A 92 -24.68 1.50 -9.98
C LEU A 92 -24.34 0.11 -10.54
N GLY A 93 -24.10 -0.88 -9.66
CA GLY A 93 -23.84 -2.27 -10.06
C GLY A 93 -22.46 -2.51 -10.67
N TYR A 94 -21.49 -1.62 -10.44
CA TYR A 94 -20.12 -1.83 -10.87
C TYR A 94 -19.48 -3.02 -10.12
N LYS A 95 -18.65 -3.79 -10.83
CA LYS A 95 -17.96 -4.96 -10.27
C LYS A 95 -16.79 -4.53 -9.38
N ASP A 96 -16.71 -5.09 -8.17
CA ASP A 96 -15.56 -4.97 -7.28
C ASP A 96 -14.45 -5.97 -7.68
N GLY A 97 -13.71 -5.62 -8.72
CA GLY A 97 -12.62 -6.41 -9.30
C GLY A 97 -11.29 -5.65 -9.35
N THR A 98 -10.31 -6.24 -10.01
CA THR A 98 -8.93 -5.74 -10.11
C THR A 98 -8.86 -4.32 -10.67
N ILE A 99 -9.58 -4.03 -11.75
CA ILE A 99 -9.56 -2.69 -12.37
C ILE A 99 -10.13 -1.65 -11.40
N SER A 100 -11.25 -1.95 -10.74
CA SER A 100 -11.84 -1.04 -9.75
C SER A 100 -10.88 -0.79 -8.59
N PHE A 101 -10.19 -1.83 -8.10
CA PHE A 101 -9.15 -1.70 -7.08
C PHE A 101 -7.97 -0.84 -7.54
N LEU A 102 -7.44 -1.05 -8.75
CA LEU A 102 -6.30 -0.27 -9.25
C LEU A 102 -6.66 1.20 -9.47
N LEU A 103 -7.83 1.48 -10.03
CA LEU A 103 -8.30 2.87 -10.23
C LEU A 103 -8.49 3.59 -8.90
N ASP A 104 -9.01 2.89 -7.90
CA ASP A 104 -9.14 3.38 -6.53
C ASP A 104 -7.77 3.75 -5.94
N GLN A 105 -6.75 2.89 -6.07
CA GLN A 105 -5.41 3.19 -5.58
C GLN A 105 -4.75 4.36 -6.35
N VAL A 106 -4.97 4.45 -7.66
CA VAL A 106 -4.47 5.58 -8.47
C VAL A 106 -5.12 6.89 -8.04
N ALA A 107 -6.43 6.91 -7.79
CA ALA A 107 -7.14 8.09 -7.33
C ALA A 107 -6.59 8.57 -5.98
N HIS A 108 -6.42 7.66 -5.00
CA HIS A 108 -5.84 7.99 -3.70
C HIS A 108 -4.43 8.57 -3.82
N VAL A 109 -3.52 7.87 -4.51
CA VAL A 109 -2.13 8.34 -4.67
C VAL A 109 -2.06 9.69 -5.40
N SER A 110 -2.94 9.92 -6.38
CA SER A 110 -3.03 11.20 -7.09
C SER A 110 -3.43 12.34 -6.17
N VAL A 111 -4.41 12.12 -5.29
CA VAL A 111 -4.82 13.10 -4.26
C VAL A 111 -3.65 13.41 -3.33
N LEU A 112 -2.95 12.40 -2.83
CA LEU A 112 -1.78 12.59 -1.95
C LEU A 112 -0.69 13.40 -2.64
N PHE A 113 -0.45 13.16 -3.93
CA PHE A 113 0.53 13.89 -4.71
C PHE A 113 0.15 15.37 -4.86
N VAL A 114 -1.10 15.67 -5.21
CA VAL A 114 -1.58 17.05 -5.41
C VAL A 114 -1.57 17.86 -4.11
N ILE A 115 -1.88 17.24 -2.96
CA ILE A 115 -1.93 17.92 -1.66
C ILE A 115 -0.54 18.09 -1.03
N SER A 116 0.46 17.36 -1.51
CA SER A 116 1.82 17.46 -1.01
C SER A 116 2.58 18.64 -1.62
N PRO A 117 3.40 19.36 -0.84
CA PRO A 117 4.23 20.44 -1.38
C PRO A 117 5.21 19.92 -2.44
N VAL A 118 5.19 20.55 -3.61
CA VAL A 118 6.13 20.30 -4.70
C VAL A 118 7.23 21.36 -4.65
N TYR A 119 8.38 20.98 -4.09
CA TYR A 119 9.60 21.79 -4.14
C TYR A 119 10.30 21.62 -5.51
N PRO A 120 11.26 22.50 -5.89
CA PRO A 120 11.99 22.36 -7.14
C PRO A 120 12.57 20.96 -7.30
N LEU A 121 12.46 20.42 -8.52
CA LEU A 121 12.91 19.08 -8.90
C LEU A 121 14.43 19.00 -8.74
N ASP A 122 14.90 18.30 -7.70
CA ASP A 122 16.29 17.87 -7.57
C ASP A 122 16.42 16.35 -7.76
N ALA A 123 17.64 15.84 -7.79
CA ALA A 123 17.89 14.40 -7.96
C ALA A 123 17.32 13.54 -6.81
N SER A 124 17.03 14.16 -5.65
CA SER A 124 16.46 13.50 -4.48
C SER A 124 14.93 13.59 -4.41
N PHE A 125 14.30 14.25 -5.38
CA PHE A 125 12.90 14.62 -5.35
C PHE A 125 11.98 13.41 -5.13
N PHE A 126 12.27 12.30 -5.81
CA PHE A 126 11.48 11.06 -5.73
C PHE A 126 11.96 10.07 -4.64
N LEU A 127 13.01 10.36 -3.88
CA LEU A 127 13.47 9.44 -2.84
C LEU A 127 12.77 9.73 -1.49
N PRO A 128 12.25 8.69 -0.81
CA PRO A 128 11.74 8.82 0.55
C PRO A 128 12.88 8.95 1.57
N GLU A 129 12.54 9.42 2.77
CA GLU A 129 13.36 9.12 3.94
C GLU A 129 13.53 7.60 4.07
N LYS A 130 14.74 7.13 4.41
CA LYS A 130 15.07 5.69 4.44
C LYS A 130 14.02 4.86 5.15
N TRP A 131 13.68 5.23 6.39
CA TRP A 131 12.71 4.48 7.18
C TRP A 131 11.29 4.53 6.59
N VAL A 132 10.84 5.68 6.07
CA VAL A 132 9.51 5.83 5.44
C VAL A 132 9.41 4.95 4.21
N GLY A 133 10.44 4.96 3.36
CA GLY A 133 10.51 4.15 2.15
C GLY A 133 10.50 2.65 2.46
N LEU A 134 11.34 2.21 3.40
CA LEU A 134 11.42 0.80 3.79
C LEU A 134 10.14 0.29 4.43
N VAL A 135 9.49 1.08 5.30
CA VAL A 135 8.20 0.70 5.90
C VAL A 135 7.09 0.69 4.85
N SER A 136 7.08 1.64 3.91
CA SER A 136 6.11 1.66 2.81
C SER A 136 6.24 0.39 1.95
N ILE A 137 7.47 0.04 1.58
CA ILE A 137 7.75 -1.19 0.83
C ILE A 137 7.32 -2.42 1.63
N PHE A 138 7.62 -2.46 2.94
CA PHE A 138 7.19 -3.55 3.81
C PHE A 138 5.66 -3.72 3.79
N VAL A 139 4.88 -2.64 3.91
CA VAL A 139 3.41 -2.70 3.82
C VAL A 139 2.94 -3.15 2.44
N ILE A 140 3.61 -2.69 1.37
CA ILE A 140 3.30 -3.09 -0.01
C ILE A 140 3.49 -4.60 -0.20
N ILE A 141 4.64 -5.15 0.16
CA ILE A 141 4.92 -6.58 -0.05
C ILE A 141 4.09 -7.47 0.86
N THR A 142 3.70 -7.01 2.05
CA THR A 142 2.94 -7.83 3.01
C THR A 142 1.44 -7.74 2.72
N HIS A 143 0.85 -6.57 2.91
CA HIS A 143 -0.59 -6.38 2.92
C HIS A 143 -1.14 -6.01 1.54
N ALA A 144 -0.58 -4.98 0.88
CA ALA A 144 -1.13 -4.50 -0.40
C ALA A 144 -1.03 -5.57 -1.50
N THR A 145 0.09 -6.30 -1.57
CA THR A 145 0.29 -7.41 -2.50
C THR A 145 -0.72 -8.53 -2.27
N THR A 146 -1.04 -8.85 -1.00
CA THR A 146 -2.07 -9.87 -0.70
C THR A 146 -3.43 -9.46 -1.26
N VAL A 147 -3.82 -8.20 -1.06
CA VAL A 147 -5.10 -7.67 -1.56
C VAL A 147 -5.12 -7.64 -3.10
N LEU A 148 -4.02 -7.21 -3.73
CA LEU A 148 -3.90 -7.19 -5.18
C LEU A 148 -4.02 -8.60 -5.79
N ILE A 149 -3.27 -9.57 -5.25
CA ILE A 149 -3.34 -10.96 -5.71
C ILE A 149 -4.75 -11.50 -5.53
N TYR A 150 -5.39 -11.24 -4.39
CA TYR A 150 -6.79 -11.63 -4.16
C TYR A 150 -7.72 -11.10 -5.27
N PHE A 151 -7.64 -9.82 -5.62
CA PHE A 151 -8.51 -9.27 -6.68
C PHE A 151 -8.24 -9.90 -8.05
N ILE A 152 -6.97 -10.15 -8.38
CA ILE A 152 -6.59 -10.82 -9.63
C ILE A 152 -7.12 -12.26 -9.67
N GLU A 153 -6.97 -13.00 -8.58
CA GLU A 153 -7.44 -14.38 -8.51
C GLU A 153 -8.96 -14.50 -8.41
N LYS A 154 -9.62 -13.52 -7.80
CA LYS A 154 -11.08 -13.38 -7.80
C LYS A 154 -11.59 -13.21 -9.24
N ASP A 155 -10.97 -12.33 -10.02
CA ASP A 155 -11.40 -12.10 -11.40
C ASP A 155 -11.10 -13.30 -12.32
N LEU A 156 -9.92 -13.92 -12.19
CA LEU A 156 -9.49 -15.01 -13.06
C LEU A 156 -10.12 -16.36 -12.71
N LYS A 157 -10.34 -16.65 -11.42
CA LYS A 157 -10.68 -17.99 -10.92
C LYS A 157 -11.91 -18.01 -10.01
N GLN A 158 -12.54 -16.87 -9.75
CA GLN A 158 -13.68 -16.74 -8.82
C GLN A 158 -13.37 -17.32 -7.43
N THR A 159 -12.12 -17.13 -7.00
CA THR A 159 -11.63 -17.63 -5.71
C THR A 159 -12.12 -16.76 -4.54
N ARG A 160 -12.13 -17.36 -3.36
CA ARG A 160 -12.40 -16.66 -2.11
C ARG A 160 -11.12 -15.98 -1.61
N PHE A 161 -11.27 -15.08 -0.65
CA PHE A 161 -10.12 -14.50 0.04
C PHE A 161 -9.33 -15.61 0.74
N PRO A 162 -7.97 -15.56 0.74
CA PRO A 162 -7.16 -16.63 1.32
C PRO A 162 -7.46 -16.81 2.81
N ASP A 163 -7.45 -18.07 3.24
CA ASP A 163 -7.57 -18.41 4.66
C ASP A 163 -6.34 -17.93 5.44
N PHE A 164 -6.45 -17.91 6.78
CA PHE A 164 -5.41 -17.39 7.67
C PHE A 164 -4.04 -18.00 7.36
N ASP A 165 -3.94 -19.32 7.29
CA ASP A 165 -2.67 -20.03 7.11
C ASP A 165 -2.03 -19.69 5.76
N GLU A 166 -2.81 -19.72 4.67
CA GLU A 166 -2.32 -19.38 3.32
C GLU A 166 -1.83 -17.92 3.26
N LYS A 167 -2.62 -17.00 3.80
CA LYS A 167 -2.31 -15.57 3.84
C LYS A 167 -0.97 -15.32 4.55
N TYR A 168 -0.81 -15.81 5.77
CA TYR A 168 0.39 -15.52 6.56
C TYR A 168 1.62 -16.29 6.07
N PHE A 169 1.43 -17.50 5.52
CA PHE A 169 2.50 -18.21 4.84
C PHE A 169 3.04 -17.40 3.65
N LEU A 170 2.16 -16.91 2.77
CA LEU A 170 2.58 -16.12 1.61
C LEU A 170 3.19 -14.77 2.00
N ILE A 171 2.70 -14.13 3.06
CA ILE A 171 3.32 -12.92 3.63
C ILE A 171 4.74 -13.25 4.10
N PHE A 172 4.91 -14.34 4.85
CA PHE A 172 6.21 -14.77 5.36
C PHE A 172 7.20 -15.01 4.21
N GLU A 173 6.79 -15.76 3.17
CA GLU A 173 7.61 -16.03 1.98
C GLU A 173 8.10 -14.74 1.30
N ARG A 174 7.22 -13.74 1.14
CA ARG A 174 7.60 -12.44 0.58
C ARG A 174 8.52 -11.64 1.49
N VAL A 175 8.30 -11.67 2.81
CA VAL A 175 9.16 -10.97 3.78
C VAL A 175 10.56 -11.55 3.80
N VAL A 176 10.71 -12.88 3.80
CA VAL A 176 12.03 -13.53 3.76
C VAL A 176 12.75 -13.21 2.45
N LEU A 177 12.06 -13.34 1.32
CA LEU A 177 12.63 -13.01 0.01
C LEU A 177 13.06 -11.54 -0.08
N TRP A 178 12.25 -10.62 0.44
CA TRP A 178 12.59 -9.20 0.55
C TRP A 178 13.77 -8.94 1.48
N ALA A 179 13.85 -9.64 2.62
CA ALA A 179 14.92 -9.45 3.59
C ALA A 179 16.31 -9.76 3.02
N PHE A 180 16.42 -10.70 2.07
CA PHE A 180 17.70 -10.99 1.41
C PHE A 180 18.29 -9.78 0.68
N PHE A 181 17.47 -8.84 0.21
CA PHE A 181 17.96 -7.64 -0.48
C PHE A 181 18.77 -6.70 0.42
N PHE A 182 18.69 -6.84 1.75
CA PHE A 182 19.52 -6.10 2.69
C PHE A 182 20.91 -6.70 2.88
N VAL A 183 21.19 -7.91 2.39
CA VAL A 183 22.51 -8.55 2.53
C VAL A 183 23.57 -7.75 1.75
N PRO A 184 24.73 -7.42 2.34
CA PRO A 184 25.77 -6.64 1.68
C PRO A 184 26.40 -7.38 0.48
N GLY A 185 26.90 -6.60 -0.49
CA GLY A 185 27.49 -7.15 -1.72
C GLY A 185 26.47 -7.89 -2.59
N ASN A 186 26.90 -8.92 -3.31
CA ASN A 186 26.05 -9.67 -4.26
C ASN A 186 25.46 -10.97 -3.67
N TRP A 187 25.65 -11.21 -2.37
CA TRP A 187 25.18 -12.42 -1.68
C TRP A 187 23.65 -12.56 -1.61
N TRP A 188 22.91 -11.47 -1.83
CA TRP A 188 21.44 -11.52 -1.93
C TRP A 188 20.97 -12.39 -3.10
N ILE A 189 21.73 -12.47 -4.20
CA ILE A 189 21.36 -13.22 -5.41
C ILE A 189 21.23 -14.73 -5.14
N PRO A 190 22.26 -15.44 -4.60
CA PRO A 190 22.13 -16.86 -4.34
C PRO A 190 21.04 -17.18 -3.30
N PHE A 191 20.85 -16.35 -2.26
CA PHE A 191 19.77 -16.55 -1.29
C PHE A 191 18.38 -16.39 -1.91
N MET A 192 18.20 -15.35 -2.71
CA MET A 192 16.97 -15.10 -3.47
C MET A 192 16.64 -16.28 -4.39
N LEU A 193 17.62 -16.77 -5.17
CA LEU A 193 17.42 -17.91 -6.08
C LEU A 193 17.08 -19.19 -5.32
N ALA A 194 17.79 -19.48 -4.22
CA ALA A 194 17.51 -20.64 -3.38
C ALA A 194 16.10 -20.59 -2.78
N TRP A 195 15.65 -19.41 -2.35
CA TRP A 195 14.32 -19.20 -1.78
C TRP A 195 13.21 -19.34 -2.83
N ILE A 196 13.39 -18.73 -4.01
CA ILE A 196 12.47 -18.92 -5.14
C ILE A 196 12.34 -20.41 -5.46
N PHE A 197 13.45 -21.15 -5.53
CA PHE A 197 13.43 -22.59 -5.75
C PHE A 197 12.65 -23.34 -4.65
N GLN A 198 12.83 -22.96 -3.39
CA GLN A 198 12.09 -23.53 -2.26
C GLN A 198 10.57 -23.27 -2.38
N ILE A 199 10.13 -22.08 -2.77
CA ILE A 199 8.70 -21.78 -3.01
C ILE A 199 8.12 -22.71 -4.09
N PHE A 200 8.83 -22.87 -5.21
CA PHE A 200 8.42 -23.78 -6.28
C PHE A 200 8.44 -25.26 -5.85
N TYR A 201 9.39 -25.65 -4.99
CA TYR A 201 9.45 -26.99 -4.42
C TYR A 201 8.25 -27.27 -3.50
N VAL A 202 7.91 -26.35 -2.59
CA VAL A 202 6.75 -26.44 -1.69
C VAL A 202 5.47 -26.63 -2.49
N LYS A 203 5.29 -25.81 -3.54
CA LYS A 203 4.17 -25.95 -4.48
C LYS A 203 4.13 -27.31 -5.16
N ARG A 204 5.27 -27.77 -5.70
CA ARG A 204 5.36 -29.07 -6.40
C ARG A 204 5.02 -30.24 -5.47
N LYS A 205 5.41 -30.15 -4.20
CA LYS A 205 5.08 -31.14 -3.17
C LYS A 205 3.65 -31.01 -2.63
N ARG A 206 2.88 -30.01 -3.08
CA ARG A 206 1.50 -29.74 -2.66
C ARG A 206 1.34 -29.69 -1.13
N ILE A 207 2.35 -29.12 -0.45
CA ILE A 207 2.28 -28.91 1.00
C ILE A 207 1.18 -27.88 1.31
N ILE A 208 1.04 -26.88 0.44
CA ILE A 208 -0.01 -25.85 0.46
C ILE A 208 -0.54 -25.71 -0.97
N ASP A 209 -1.86 -25.57 -1.14
CA ASP A 209 -2.50 -25.39 -2.45
C ASP A 209 -2.31 -23.96 -2.97
N LEU A 210 -1.11 -23.67 -3.46
CA LEU A 210 -0.75 -22.36 -3.99
C LEU A 210 -0.94 -22.29 -5.50
N SER A 211 -1.77 -21.34 -5.91
CA SER A 211 -1.95 -20.93 -7.29
C SER A 211 -0.65 -20.47 -7.96
N MET A 212 -0.48 -20.76 -9.26
CA MET A 212 0.66 -20.25 -10.04
C MET A 212 0.64 -18.72 -10.14
N THR A 213 -0.55 -18.13 -10.23
CA THR A 213 -0.73 -16.67 -10.31
C THR A 213 -0.20 -16.01 -9.04
N ASN A 214 -0.58 -16.54 -7.88
CA ASN A 214 -0.13 -16.05 -6.58
C ASN A 214 1.40 -16.11 -6.43
N ILE A 215 2.02 -17.27 -6.72
CA ILE A 215 3.47 -17.44 -6.62
C ILE A 215 4.20 -16.47 -7.56
N SER A 216 3.81 -16.42 -8.84
CA SER A 216 4.49 -15.58 -9.82
C SER A 216 4.40 -14.09 -9.45
N LEU A 217 3.21 -13.61 -9.08
CA LEU A 217 3.02 -12.22 -8.67
C LEU A 217 3.76 -11.90 -7.36
N SER A 218 3.72 -12.80 -6.38
CA SER A 218 4.45 -12.65 -5.12
C SER A 218 5.95 -12.50 -5.36
N VAL A 219 6.54 -13.34 -6.21
CA VAL A 219 7.97 -13.25 -6.56
C VAL A 219 8.25 -11.96 -7.32
N ILE A 220 7.54 -11.67 -8.42
CA ILE A 220 7.79 -10.49 -9.25
C ILE A 220 7.71 -9.19 -8.43
N ILE A 221 6.63 -9.01 -7.67
CA ILE A 221 6.43 -7.78 -6.88
C ILE A 221 7.52 -7.67 -5.80
N THR A 222 7.85 -8.76 -5.11
CA THR A 222 8.88 -8.76 -4.07
C THR A 222 10.26 -8.47 -4.65
N LEU A 223 10.59 -8.96 -5.85
CA LEU A 223 11.85 -8.65 -6.52
C LEU A 223 11.95 -7.17 -6.88
N LEU A 224 10.92 -6.61 -7.51
CA LEU A 224 10.88 -5.19 -7.86
C LEU A 224 11.00 -4.30 -6.62
N CYS A 225 10.22 -4.62 -5.58
CA CYS A 225 10.25 -3.93 -4.30
C CYS A 225 11.57 -4.11 -3.55
N GLY A 226 12.18 -5.30 -3.63
CA GLY A 226 13.46 -5.62 -2.98
C GLY A 226 14.63 -4.86 -3.61
N ILE A 227 14.68 -4.78 -4.94
CA ILE A 227 15.68 -3.96 -5.66
C ILE A 227 15.55 -2.50 -5.24
N TRP A 228 14.33 -1.98 -5.15
CA TRP A 228 14.11 -0.60 -4.76
C TRP A 228 14.42 -0.35 -3.28
N ALA A 229 14.03 -1.25 -2.38
CA ALA A 229 14.38 -1.19 -0.96
C ALA A 229 15.89 -1.21 -0.74
N ARG A 230 16.60 -2.05 -1.50
CA ARG A 230 18.07 -2.08 -1.51
C ARG A 230 18.65 -0.73 -1.92
N HIS A 231 18.13 -0.13 -2.98
CA HIS A 231 18.57 1.19 -3.42
C HIS A 231 18.37 2.25 -2.32
N ILE A 232 17.21 2.27 -1.65
CA ILE A 232 16.93 3.19 -0.54
C ILE A 232 17.86 2.94 0.66
N TYR A 233 18.16 1.68 0.97
CA TYR A 233 18.98 1.32 2.13
C TYR A 233 20.46 1.74 1.95
N TYR A 234 21.02 1.48 0.77
CA TYR A 234 22.44 1.67 0.46
C TYR A 234 22.81 3.03 -0.16
N SER A 235 21.83 3.83 -0.59
CA SER A 235 22.06 5.24 -0.98
C SER A 235 22.18 6.13 0.25
#